data_AF-A0A168JTG8-F1
#
_entry.id   AF-A0A168JTG8-F1
#
_cell.length_a   1.000
_cell.length_b   1.000
_cell.length_c   1.000
_cell.angle_alpha   90.00
_cell.angle_beta   90.00
_cell.angle_gamma   90.00
#
_symmetry.space_group_name_H-M   'P 1'
#
loop_
_entity.id
_entity.type
_entity.pdbx_description
1 polymer ?
#
loop_
_entity_poly.entity_id
_entity_poly.type
_entity_poly.pdbx_seq_one_letter_code
_entity_poly.pdbx_strand_id
1 'polypeptide(L)'
;MGGGGKVPYPKHVWSPAGGWYAQPANWRGNTLIAGAVIFGIVAVTWKFGADREKWAHKPQPGEWYPSRNWSKQLIQWDKEEKTQSEQDKTQ
;
A
#
# COMPACT_ATOMS: atom_id res chain seq x y z
N MET A 1 -21.51 10.39 -21.33
CA MET A 1 -21.31 9.12 -22.05
C MET A 1 -22.61 8.33 -21.97
N GLY A 2 -23.39 8.31 -23.06
CA GLY A 2 -24.66 7.58 -23.12
C GLY A 2 -24.40 6.13 -23.51
N GLY A 3 -24.60 5.20 -22.58
CA GLY A 3 -24.62 3.78 -22.94
C GLY A 3 -25.81 3.54 -23.88
N GLY A 4 -25.55 3.03 -25.08
CA GLY A 4 -26.61 2.59 -26.00
C GLY A 4 -27.56 1.61 -25.31
N GLY A 5 -28.75 1.44 -25.89
CA GLY A 5 -29.81 0.59 -25.33
C GLY A 5 -29.32 -0.80 -24.93
N LYS A 6 -29.78 -1.30 -23.78
CA LYS A 6 -29.42 -2.64 -23.28
C LYS A 6 -30.06 -3.71 -24.17
N VAL A 7 -29.24 -4.58 -24.77
CA VAL A 7 -29.73 -5.78 -25.48
C VAL A 7 -30.38 -6.73 -24.47
N PRO A 8 -31.48 -7.45 -24.79
CA PRO A 8 -32.07 -8.44 -23.91
C PRO A 8 -31.05 -9.52 -23.48
N TYR A 9 -31.11 -9.94 -22.21
CA TYR A 9 -30.22 -10.94 -21.63
C TYR A 9 -30.95 -11.77 -20.57
N PRO A 10 -30.54 -13.03 -20.33
CA PRO A 10 -31.17 -13.88 -19.32
C PRO A 10 -30.93 -13.33 -17.90
N LYS A 11 -32.01 -13.15 -17.13
CA LYS A 11 -31.95 -12.58 -15.76
C LYS A 11 -31.63 -13.59 -14.67
N HIS A 12 -31.81 -14.87 -14.95
CA HIS A 12 -31.63 -15.97 -13.99
C HIS A 12 -30.21 -16.55 -13.99
N VAL A 13 -29.35 -16.12 -14.92
CA VAL A 13 -27.97 -16.59 -15.00
C VAL A 13 -27.11 -15.77 -14.03
N TRP A 14 -26.34 -16.46 -13.19
CA TRP A 14 -25.41 -15.86 -12.25
C TRP A 14 -23.97 -16.22 -12.59
N SER A 15 -23.05 -15.28 -12.40
CA SER A 15 -21.61 -15.50 -12.49
C SER A 15 -20.90 -14.65 -11.42
N PRO A 16 -19.77 -15.13 -10.87
CA PRO A 16 -19.04 -14.45 -9.81
C PRO A 16 -18.52 -13.06 -10.20
N ALA A 17 -18.22 -12.84 -11.49
CA ALA A 17 -17.78 -11.54 -11.99
C ALA A 17 -18.95 -10.58 -12.29
N GLY A 18 -20.20 -11.02 -12.10
CA GLY A 18 -21.41 -10.33 -12.52
C GLY A 18 -21.95 -10.89 -13.84
N GLY A 19 -22.64 -10.04 -14.60
CA GLY A 19 -23.27 -10.42 -15.86
C GLY A 19 -23.47 -9.20 -16.76
N TRP A 20 -24.44 -9.29 -17.67
CA TRP A 20 -24.72 -8.22 -18.61
C TRP A 20 -25.16 -6.93 -17.92
N TYR A 21 -24.42 -5.84 -18.15
CA TYR A 21 -24.70 -4.49 -17.65
C TYR A 21 -24.92 -4.43 -16.13
N ALA A 22 -24.09 -5.16 -15.37
CA ALA A 22 -24.18 -5.20 -13.91
C ALA A 22 -24.03 -3.80 -13.30
N GLN A 23 -25.11 -3.31 -12.68
CA GLN A 23 -25.13 -2.02 -11.98
C GLN A 23 -25.92 -2.20 -10.68
N PRO A 24 -25.36 -2.87 -9.67
CA PRO A 24 -26.04 -3.11 -8.41
C PRO A 24 -26.25 -1.77 -7.68
N ALA A 25 -27.39 -1.64 -6.99
CA ALA A 25 -27.72 -0.42 -6.25
C ALA A 25 -26.63 -0.03 -5.21
N ASN A 26 -25.97 -1.03 -4.62
CA ASN A 26 -25.00 -0.86 -3.53
C ASN A 26 -23.53 -0.85 -3.98
N TRP A 27 -23.24 -0.57 -5.27
CA TRP A 27 -21.87 -0.66 -5.80
C TRP A 27 -20.86 0.17 -5.00
N ARG A 28 -21.25 1.34 -4.50
CA ARG A 28 -20.39 2.22 -3.70
C ARG A 28 -19.98 1.58 -2.38
N GLY A 29 -20.94 1.05 -1.63
CA GLY A 29 -20.69 0.39 -0.36
C GLY A 29 -19.80 -0.84 -0.54
N ASN A 30 -20.11 -1.68 -1.54
CA ASN A 30 -19.32 -2.88 -1.83
C ASN A 30 -17.87 -2.53 -2.23
N THR A 31 -17.69 -1.47 -3.02
CA THR A 31 -16.34 -1.00 -3.41
C THR A 31 -15.57 -0.46 -2.23
N LEU A 32 -16.23 0.28 -1.33
CA LEU A 32 -15.60 0.79 -0.11
C LEU A 32 -15.15 -0.36 0.81
N ILE A 33 -16.00 -1.37 1.00
CA ILE A 33 -15.66 -2.55 1.79
C ILE A 33 -14.48 -3.30 1.17
N ALA A 34 -14.52 -3.56 -0.15
CA ALA A 34 -13.43 -4.22 -0.86
C ALA A 34 -12.12 -3.44 -0.73
N GLY A 35 -12.16 -2.12 -0.93
CA GLY A 35 -11.01 -1.24 -0.76
C GLY A 35 -10.44 -1.24 0.65
N ALA A 36 -11.30 -1.21 1.68
CA ALA A 36 -10.89 -1.26 3.08
C ALA A 36 -10.18 -2.59 3.42
N VAL A 37 -10.70 -3.71 2.92
CA VAL A 37 -10.08 -5.03 3.11
C VAL A 37 -8.70 -5.09 2.43
N ILE A 38 -8.61 -4.66 1.18
CA ILE A 38 -7.33 -4.60 0.45
C ILE A 38 -6.32 -3.74 1.20
N PHE A 39 -6.74 -2.54 1.62
CA PHE A 39 -5.90 -1.63 2.40
C PHE A 39 -5.39 -2.27 3.70
N GLY A 40 -6.28 -2.95 4.44
CA GLY A 40 -5.91 -3.66 5.67
C GLY A 40 -4.85 -4.73 5.43
N ILE A 41 -5.01 -5.55 4.38
CA ILE A 41 -4.02 -6.57 4.01
C ILE A 41 -2.67 -5.90 3.67
N VAL A 42 -2.68 -4.87 2.82
CA VAL A 42 -1.47 -4.15 2.42
C VAL A 42 -0.75 -3.56 3.64
N ALA A 43 -1.47 -2.93 4.55
CA ALA A 43 -0.89 -2.31 5.75
C ALA A 43 -0.22 -3.35 6.67
N VAL A 44 -0.87 -4.51 6.88
CA VAL A 44 -0.31 -5.60 7.69
C VAL A 44 0.92 -6.20 7.04
N THR A 45 0.85 -6.52 5.74
CA THR A 45 1.99 -7.09 5.00
C THR A 45 3.16 -6.12 4.93
N TRP A 46 2.90 -4.83 4.70
CA TRP A 46 3.92 -3.78 4.72
C TRP A 46 4.61 -3.75 6.08
N LYS A 47 3.85 -3.57 7.17
CA LYS A 47 4.42 -3.50 8.53
C LYS A 47 5.23 -4.75 8.87
N PHE A 48 4.73 -5.93 8.49
CA PHE A 48 5.45 -7.19 8.67
C PHE A 48 6.77 -7.23 7.90
N GLY A 49 6.80 -6.75 6.65
CA GLY A 49 7.99 -6.65 5.82
C GLY A 49 8.99 -5.63 6.36
N ALA A 50 8.54 -4.41 6.66
CA ALA A 50 9.38 -3.33 7.19
C ALA A 50 10.03 -3.69 8.54
N ASP A 51 9.34 -4.47 9.38
CA ASP A 51 9.87 -4.98 10.64
C ASP A 51 10.98 -6.04 10.47
N ARG A 52 11.01 -6.73 9.33
CA ARG A 52 11.92 -7.86 9.04
C ARG A 52 13.01 -7.54 8.04
N GLU A 53 12.92 -6.38 7.39
CA GLU A 53 13.90 -5.91 6.45
C GLU A 53 15.27 -5.80 7.12
N LYS A 54 16.27 -6.48 6.54
CA LYS A 54 17.66 -6.44 6.98
C LYS A 54 18.54 -6.01 5.82
N TRP A 55 19.37 -5.02 6.07
CA TRP A 55 20.35 -4.46 5.15
C TRP A 55 21.71 -5.07 5.42
N ALA A 56 22.37 -5.52 4.35
CA ALA A 56 23.68 -6.14 4.42
C ALA A 56 24.78 -5.16 4.87
N HIS A 57 24.65 -3.89 4.48
CA HIS A 57 25.57 -2.83 4.85
C HIS A 57 24.82 -1.50 4.96
N LYS A 58 25.45 -0.53 5.62
CA LYS A 58 24.93 0.82 5.72
C LYS A 58 25.07 1.54 4.37
N PRO A 59 24.00 2.15 3.85
CA PRO A 59 24.04 2.86 2.57
C PRO A 59 24.96 4.07 2.62
N GLN A 60 25.45 4.49 1.45
CA GLN A 60 26.35 5.63 1.33
C GLN A 60 25.65 6.96 1.67
N PRO A 61 26.36 7.94 2.25
CA PRO A 61 25.81 9.27 2.48
C PRO A 61 25.34 9.91 1.16
N GLY A 62 24.10 10.39 1.13
CA GLY A 62 23.49 11.01 -0.06
C GLY A 62 22.62 10.08 -0.91
N GLU A 63 22.64 8.77 -0.67
CA GLU A 63 21.78 7.82 -1.38
C GLU A 63 20.33 7.90 -0.88
N TRP A 64 19.37 8.02 -1.80
CA TRP A 64 17.94 8.03 -1.48
C TRP A 64 17.27 6.71 -1.83
N TYR A 65 16.50 6.18 -0.88
CA TYR A 65 15.70 4.99 -1.04
C TYR A 65 14.36 5.17 -0.31
N PRO A 66 13.23 4.72 -0.88
CA PRO A 66 11.92 4.89 -0.26
C PRO A 66 11.84 4.27 1.14
N SER A 67 12.51 3.13 1.33
CA SER A 67 12.44 2.35 2.57
C SER A 67 13.04 3.03 3.79
N ARG A 68 13.82 4.11 3.60
CA ARG A 68 14.36 4.96 4.68
C ARG A 68 13.27 5.47 5.62
N ASN A 69 12.06 5.64 5.11
CA ASN A 69 10.93 6.17 5.88
C ASN A 69 10.25 5.13 6.79
N TRP A 70 10.47 3.82 6.59
CA TRP A 70 9.76 2.77 7.34
C TRP A 70 10.62 1.61 7.83
N SER A 71 11.79 1.37 7.24
CA SER A 71 12.66 0.26 7.62
C SER A 71 13.39 0.59 8.92
N LYS A 72 13.21 -0.26 9.93
CA LYS A 72 13.74 -0.02 11.28
C LYS A 72 15.25 0.24 11.30
N GLN A 73 16.01 -0.58 10.58
CA GLN A 73 17.48 -0.50 10.56
C GLN A 73 17.99 0.82 9.99
N LEU A 74 17.35 1.31 8.92
CA LEU A 74 17.73 2.55 8.24
C LEU A 74 17.39 3.77 9.10
N ILE A 75 16.19 3.79 9.69
CA ILE A 75 15.78 4.83 10.64
C ILE A 75 16.72 4.89 11.85
N GLN A 76 17.19 3.74 12.34
CA GLN A 76 18.12 3.67 13.46
C GLN A 76 19.49 4.27 13.09
N TRP A 77 20.06 3.84 11.96
CA TRP A 77 21.32 4.39 11.46
C TRP A 77 21.25 5.91 11.23
N ASP A 78 20.13 6.42 10.70
CA ASP A 78 19.94 7.86 10.51
C ASP A 78 19.90 8.64 11.83
N LYS A 79 19.33 8.05 12.89
CA LYS A 79 19.34 8.66 14.23
C LYS A 79 20.74 8.69 14.82
N GLU A 80 21.47 7.58 14.69
CA GLU A 80 22.85 7.47 15.16
C GLU A 80 23.77 8.48 14.47
N GLU A 81 23.64 8.67 13.15
CA GLU A 81 24.38 9.70 12.39
C GLU A 81 24.09 11.12 12.88
N LYS A 82 22.82 11.43 13.12
CA LYS A 82 22.43 12.77 13.62
C LYS A 82 23.06 13.03 14.98
N THR A 83 22.95 12.08 15.91
CA THR A 83 23.53 12.21 17.25
C THR A 83 25.06 12.33 17.20
N GLN A 84 25.76 11.55 16.37
CA GLN A 84 27.21 11.68 16.19
C GLN A 84 27.58 13.06 15.64
N SER A 85 26.87 13.53 14.61
CA SER A 85 27.11 14.84 14.02
C SER A 85 26.86 16.01 14.99
N GLU A 86 25.99 15.84 15.98
CA GLU A 86 25.74 16.82 17.04
C GLU A 86 26.86 16.81 18.10
N GLN A 87 27.33 15.61 18.46
CA GLN A 87 28.46 15.45 19.38
C GLN A 87 29.75 16.05 18.81
N ASP A 88 30.06 15.76 17.54
CA ASP A 88 31.25 16.28 16.85
C ASP A 88 31.24 17.80 16.68
N LYS A 89 30.05 18.43 16.62
CA LYS A 89 29.92 19.89 16.59
C LYS A 89 30.13 20.54 17.95
N THR A 90 29.98 19.76 19.03
CA THR A 90 30.03 20.27 20.41
C THR A 90 31.42 20.09 21.03
N GLN A 91 32.26 19.20 20.48
CA GLN A 91 33.69 19.07 20.81
C GLN A 91 34.54 20.05 20.01
#